data_AF-A0AAP4C9J6-F1
#
_entry.id   AF-A0AAP4C9J6-F1
#
_cell.length_a   1.000
_cell.length_b   1.000
_cell.length_c   1.000
_cell.angle_alpha   90.00
_cell.angle_beta   90.00
_cell.angle_gamma   90.00
#
_symmetry.space_group_name_H-M   'P 1'
#
loop_
_entity.id
_entity.type
_entity.pdbx_description
1 polymer ?
#
loop_
_entity_poly.entity_id
_entity_poly.type
_entity_poly.pdbx_seq_one_letter_code
_entity_poly.pdbx_strand_id
1 'polypeptide(L)'
;MEEQGGGAKIVLALFGVLLLLVISPIILFLGVGEGSEEPDPIAPCVIEGTPIGKGNDGKSTVLIPEQYREAVEKAADTAGLPVSIIAAQIQQESGWNPNAASPVGARGISQFMPGTWEQWGNGKDPFDPFAGIDAQGRYMKYLGDTIADLASNEKEKIQFTLAAYNAGAGNVQKYAGIPPFEETRHYVETIMGKAQMDYSSNCEAPGGFDFGQLEADEWAHPMPNSRMTSPFGPRACPLVSCEGKPFLLKHEGIDLAGPDTYFYAPTDMKITYASIGKIDKLYGSYGNYIFAQMTEPPYLVFEFHEAQDNSLLVKTGDVVKKGTPLGKPGATGNSSGIHLHFQINNPKTSVFDRPAVNNGKTYDPVPILRQQKVNIQ
;
A
#
# COMPACT_ATOMS: atom_id res chain seq x y z
N MET A 1 1.93 -52.26 -65.47
CA MET A 1 2.09 -51.44 -66.69
C MET A 1 1.28 -50.18 -66.43
N GLU A 2 1.86 -49.22 -65.71
CA GLU A 2 2.76 -48.18 -66.24
C GLU A 2 2.00 -47.17 -67.11
N GLU A 3 2.36 -45.90 -66.91
CA GLU A 3 1.95 -44.71 -67.65
C GLU A 3 0.57 -44.13 -67.34
N GLN A 4 0.35 -42.82 -67.34
CA GLN A 4 1.17 -41.60 -67.43
C GLN A 4 0.17 -40.44 -67.21
N GLY A 5 0.71 -39.25 -66.95
CA GLY A 5 0.18 -38.06 -67.62
C GLY A 5 -0.90 -37.29 -66.86
N GLY A 6 -0.45 -36.20 -66.23
CA GLY A 6 -1.34 -35.19 -65.65
C GLY A 6 -1.95 -34.23 -66.68
N GLY A 7 -2.75 -33.31 -66.14
CA GLY A 7 -2.93 -31.98 -66.70
C GLY A 7 -4.29 -31.68 -67.34
N ALA A 8 -5.29 -31.38 -66.52
CA ALA A 8 -6.44 -30.52 -66.84
C ALA A 8 -7.14 -30.17 -65.52
N LYS A 9 -7.78 -29.03 -65.26
CA LYS A 9 -8.00 -27.72 -65.89
C LYS A 9 -8.81 -26.94 -64.83
N ILE A 10 -8.52 -25.64 -64.63
CA ILE A 10 -9.49 -24.54 -64.38
C ILE A 10 -10.24 -24.62 -63.01
N VAL A 11 -10.26 -23.60 -62.16
CA VAL A 11 -11.27 -22.51 -62.13
C VAL A 11 -10.81 -21.42 -61.14
N LEU A 12 -10.94 -20.16 -61.58
CA LEU A 12 -10.81 -18.94 -60.79
C LEU A 12 -11.80 -18.86 -59.62
N ALA A 13 -11.36 -18.40 -58.45
CA ALA A 13 -12.17 -17.55 -57.59
C ALA A 13 -11.29 -16.66 -56.69
N LEU A 14 -11.65 -15.38 -56.69
CA LEU A 14 -11.03 -14.23 -56.03
C LEU A 14 -10.96 -14.38 -54.50
N PHE A 15 -9.93 -13.80 -53.86
CA PHE A 15 -10.02 -12.51 -53.16
C PHE A 15 -8.70 -12.19 -52.47
N GLY A 16 -8.23 -10.95 -52.66
CA GLY A 16 -6.99 -10.43 -52.09
C GLY A 16 -7.14 -9.92 -50.66
N VAL A 17 -5.97 -9.55 -50.12
CA VAL A 17 -5.59 -8.74 -48.94
C VAL A 17 -4.49 -9.52 -48.20
N LEU A 18 -3.23 -9.37 -48.63
CA LEU A 18 -2.22 -8.40 -48.15
C LEU A 18 -1.58 -8.83 -46.81
N LEU A 19 -0.38 -9.40 -46.87
CA LEU A 19 0.57 -9.40 -45.75
C LEU A 19 2.00 -9.31 -46.30
N LEU A 20 2.55 -8.10 -46.25
CA LEU A 20 3.94 -7.78 -46.56
C LEU A 20 4.82 -8.17 -45.37
N LEU A 21 5.72 -9.12 -45.64
CA LEU A 21 6.82 -9.56 -44.80
C LEU A 21 8.10 -8.76 -45.15
N VAL A 22 9.00 -8.69 -44.15
CA VAL A 22 10.45 -8.39 -44.23
C VAL A 22 10.74 -6.90 -44.52
N ILE A 23 11.50 -6.16 -43.70
CA ILE A 23 12.95 -6.28 -43.51
C ILE A 23 13.35 -5.51 -42.23
N SER A 24 14.04 -6.18 -41.30
CA SER A 24 14.97 -5.54 -40.36
C SER A 24 16.31 -5.27 -41.04
N PRO A 25 17.09 -4.31 -40.55
CA PRO A 25 18.52 -4.56 -40.43
C PRO A 25 19.01 -4.45 -38.98
N ILE A 26 19.77 -5.49 -38.66
CA ILE A 26 20.63 -5.73 -37.52
C ILE A 26 21.68 -4.61 -37.39
N ILE A 27 21.89 -4.11 -36.17
CA ILE A 27 23.15 -3.49 -35.75
C ILE A 27 23.67 -4.28 -34.54
N LEU A 28 24.88 -4.81 -34.69
CA LEU A 28 25.57 -5.68 -33.74
C LEU A 28 26.77 -4.89 -33.16
N PHE A 29 26.85 -4.85 -31.82
CA PHE A 29 28.06 -4.93 -30.96
C PHE A 29 29.00 -3.73 -30.78
N LEU A 30 29.06 -3.18 -29.55
CA LEU A 30 30.14 -3.39 -28.54
C LEU A 30 30.05 -2.33 -27.43
N GLY A 31 29.98 -2.76 -26.17
CA GLY A 31 30.02 -1.88 -25.00
C GLY A 31 30.04 -2.66 -23.70
N VAL A 32 31.24 -3.12 -23.34
CA VAL A 32 31.84 -3.31 -22.01
C VAL A 32 30.89 -3.49 -20.82
N GLY A 33 31.05 -4.61 -20.11
CA GLY A 33 30.40 -4.87 -18.85
C GLY A 33 30.83 -3.90 -17.74
N GLU A 34 29.83 -3.42 -17.00
CA GLU A 34 29.95 -3.02 -15.60
C GLU A 34 28.98 -3.89 -14.81
N GLY A 35 29.39 -4.26 -13.59
CA GLY A 35 28.74 -5.29 -12.78
C GLY A 35 27.27 -5.02 -12.55
N SER A 36 26.48 -6.10 -12.48
CA SER A 36 25.16 -6.07 -11.88
C SER A 36 25.33 -5.76 -10.39
N GLU A 37 25.22 -4.49 -10.01
CA GLU A 37 25.02 -4.11 -8.62
C GLU A 37 23.68 -4.72 -8.17
N GLU A 38 23.72 -5.46 -7.06
CA GLU A 38 22.50 -5.94 -6.41
C GLU A 38 21.61 -4.74 -6.05
N PRO A 39 20.29 -4.83 -6.22
CA PRO A 39 19.39 -3.73 -5.90
C PRO A 39 19.52 -3.33 -4.42
N ASP A 40 19.75 -2.04 -4.17
CA ASP A 40 19.90 -1.48 -2.83
C ASP A 40 18.63 -1.76 -2.00
N PRO A 41 18.73 -2.52 -0.89
CA PRO A 41 17.58 -2.85 -0.04
C PRO A 41 16.95 -1.64 0.66
N ILE A 42 17.51 -0.43 0.50
CA ILE A 42 17.04 0.84 1.06
C ILE A 42 16.42 1.75 -0.02
N ALA A 43 16.22 1.26 -1.25
CA ALA A 43 15.64 2.08 -2.33
C ALA A 43 14.24 2.64 -1.97
N PRO A 44 14.00 3.95 -2.13
CA PRO A 44 12.74 4.62 -1.78
C PRO A 44 11.57 4.15 -2.67
N CYS A 45 10.34 4.17 -2.13
CA CYS A 45 9.14 3.87 -2.91
C CYS A 45 9.00 4.84 -4.09
N VAL A 46 9.20 4.34 -5.30
CA VAL A 46 8.86 5.04 -6.53
C VAL A 46 7.59 4.42 -7.10
N ILE A 47 6.52 5.21 -7.19
CA ILE A 47 5.36 4.86 -8.00
C ILE A 47 5.77 5.04 -9.47
N GLU A 48 5.79 3.94 -10.23
CA GLU A 48 6.01 3.98 -11.68
C GLU A 48 4.97 4.90 -12.34
N GLY A 49 5.45 5.94 -13.04
CA GLY A 49 4.61 6.87 -13.83
C GLY A 49 4.84 8.36 -13.59
N THR A 50 5.68 8.76 -12.63
CA THR A 50 6.05 10.18 -12.44
C THR A 50 7.35 10.47 -13.19
N PRO A 51 7.45 11.51 -14.05
CA PRO A 51 8.69 11.83 -14.73
C PRO A 51 9.77 12.16 -13.70
N ILE A 52 10.81 11.32 -13.67
CA ILE A 52 12.03 11.51 -12.88
C ILE A 52 12.73 12.76 -13.44
N GLY A 53 12.51 13.90 -12.79
CA GLY A 53 13.40 15.04 -12.94
C GLY A 53 14.72 14.70 -12.26
N LYS A 54 15.81 14.56 -13.04
CA LYS A 54 17.15 14.40 -12.49
C LYS A 54 17.53 15.64 -11.67
N GLY A 55 17.54 15.50 -10.34
CA GLY A 55 18.41 16.30 -9.49
C GLY A 55 19.85 15.78 -9.64
N ASN A 56 20.82 16.67 -9.82
CA ASN A 56 22.22 16.33 -10.13
C ASN A 56 23.02 15.71 -8.96
N ASP A 57 22.39 15.25 -7.88
CA ASP A 57 23.06 14.82 -6.64
C ASP A 57 22.61 13.45 -6.08
N GLY A 58 21.73 12.71 -6.76
CA GLY A 58 21.42 11.32 -6.41
C GLY A 58 20.65 11.11 -5.10
N LYS A 59 19.98 12.13 -4.55
CA LYS A 59 19.13 11.99 -3.35
C LYS A 59 17.67 11.71 -3.71
N SER A 60 17.07 10.74 -3.02
CA SER A 60 15.64 10.41 -3.08
C SER A 60 14.76 11.66 -2.90
N THR A 61 13.90 11.96 -3.87
CA THR A 61 13.02 13.13 -3.84
C THR A 61 11.80 12.86 -2.95
N VAL A 62 11.95 13.14 -1.66
CA VAL A 62 10.82 13.46 -0.79
C VAL A 62 10.12 14.71 -1.37
N LEU A 63 8.79 14.69 -1.57
CA LEU A 63 8.00 15.78 -2.18
C LEU A 63 7.83 17.02 -1.28
N ILE A 64 8.75 17.27 -0.35
CA ILE A 64 8.77 18.53 0.42
C ILE A 64 9.38 19.61 -0.48
N PRO A 65 8.69 20.73 -0.74
CA PRO A 65 9.29 21.85 -1.46
C PRO A 65 10.57 22.29 -0.77
N GLU A 66 11.66 22.41 -1.53
CA GLU A 66 13.00 22.59 -0.98
C GLU A 66 13.10 23.79 -0.02
N GLN A 67 12.40 24.88 -0.33
CA GLN A 67 12.39 26.07 0.54
C GLN A 67 11.80 25.84 1.95
N TYR A 68 11.06 24.74 2.17
CA TYR A 68 10.44 24.42 3.45
C TYR A 68 11.10 23.26 4.18
N ARG A 69 12.06 22.56 3.56
CA ARG A 69 12.66 21.33 4.10
C ARG A 69 13.19 21.50 5.52
N GLU A 70 14.07 22.47 5.74
CA GLU A 70 14.66 22.73 7.06
C GLU A 70 13.60 23.09 8.12
N ALA A 71 12.59 23.88 7.72
CA ALA A 71 11.50 24.26 8.62
C ALA A 71 10.65 23.05 9.02
N VAL A 72 10.36 22.15 8.07
CA VAL A 72 9.60 20.91 8.31
C VAL A 72 10.39 19.95 9.19
N GLU A 73 11.69 19.78 8.94
CA GLU A 73 12.57 18.94 9.76
C GLU A 73 12.63 19.46 11.21
N LYS A 74 12.79 20.78 11.39
CA LYS A 74 12.78 21.41 12.72
C LYS A 74 11.42 21.27 13.40
N ALA A 75 10.32 21.42 12.68
CA ALA A 75 8.98 21.26 13.22
C ALA A 75 8.71 19.81 13.65
N ALA A 76 9.20 18.84 12.87
CA ALA A 76 9.12 17.42 13.19
C ALA A 76 9.92 17.07 14.45
N ASP A 77 11.17 17.55 14.55
CA ASP A 77 12.01 17.40 15.75
C ASP A 77 11.34 18.02 16.98
N THR A 78 10.81 19.25 16.83
CA THR A 78 10.06 19.93 17.90
C THR A 78 8.83 19.14 18.33
N ALA A 79 8.11 18.54 17.38
CA ALA A 79 6.92 17.74 17.64
C ALA A 79 7.24 16.38 18.28
N GLY A 80 8.47 15.88 18.11
CA GLY A 80 8.80 14.49 18.38
C GLY A 80 8.08 13.54 17.42
N LEU A 81 7.82 13.98 16.18
CA LEU A 81 7.09 13.23 15.15
C LEU A 81 7.98 12.99 13.92
N PRO A 82 7.69 11.96 13.10
CA PRO A 82 8.38 11.77 11.84
C PRO A 82 8.21 12.97 10.90
N VAL A 83 9.27 13.35 10.18
CA VAL A 83 9.25 14.40 9.14
C VAL A 83 8.14 14.15 8.12
N SER A 84 7.92 12.88 7.78
CA SER A 84 6.88 12.45 6.85
C SER A 84 5.46 12.79 7.31
N ILE A 85 5.19 12.78 8.63
CA ILE A 85 3.88 13.15 9.18
C ILE A 85 3.65 14.65 9.06
N ILE A 86 4.64 15.47 9.43
CA ILE A 86 4.51 16.94 9.32
C ILE A 86 4.31 17.34 7.84
N ALA A 87 5.08 16.76 6.93
CA ALA A 87 4.97 17.02 5.50
C ALA A 87 3.61 16.59 4.92
N ALA A 88 3.17 15.36 5.21
CA ALA A 88 1.88 14.86 4.77
C ALA A 88 0.70 15.67 5.33
N GLN A 89 0.81 16.15 6.57
CA GLN A 89 -0.18 17.02 7.18
C GLN A 89 -0.25 18.38 6.46
N ILE A 90 0.88 19.04 6.20
CA ILE A 90 0.91 20.30 5.44
C ILE A 90 0.30 20.12 4.04
N GLN A 91 0.62 19.01 3.38
CA GLN A 91 0.03 18.65 2.09
C GLN A 91 -1.50 18.51 2.18
N GLN A 92 -2.03 17.90 3.24
CA GLN A 92 -3.46 17.72 3.47
C GLN A 92 -4.15 19.06 3.82
N GLU A 93 -3.49 19.92 4.57
CA GLU A 93 -4.06 21.20 5.02
C GLU A 93 -4.19 22.21 3.89
N SER A 94 -3.11 22.42 3.12
CA SER A 94 -3.06 23.51 2.14
C SER A 94 -2.52 23.12 0.78
N GLY A 95 -2.03 21.89 0.62
CA GLY A 95 -1.25 21.50 -0.56
C GLY A 95 -0.01 22.38 -0.74
N TRP A 96 0.63 22.78 0.37
CA TRP A 96 1.78 23.70 0.40
C TRP A 96 1.48 25.15 -0.02
N ASN A 97 0.21 25.58 -0.03
CA ASN A 97 -0.17 26.95 -0.34
C ASN A 97 -0.10 27.86 0.90
N PRO A 98 0.86 28.80 0.99
CA PRO A 98 0.97 29.70 2.14
C PRO A 98 -0.19 30.69 2.28
N ASN A 99 -0.92 30.94 1.18
CA ASN A 99 -2.05 31.86 1.15
C ASN A 99 -3.41 31.17 1.31
N ALA A 100 -3.42 29.89 1.69
CA ALA A 100 -4.66 29.12 1.85
C ALA A 100 -5.55 29.75 2.93
N ALA A 101 -6.84 29.86 2.62
CA ALA A 101 -7.86 30.32 3.55
C ALA A 101 -9.11 29.45 3.38
N SER A 102 -9.58 28.85 4.47
CA SER A 102 -10.79 28.01 4.43
C SER A 102 -12.06 28.85 4.63
N PRO A 103 -13.23 28.35 4.21
CA PRO A 103 -14.52 28.99 4.46
C PRO A 103 -14.84 29.18 5.95
N VAL A 104 -14.26 28.35 6.83
CA VAL A 104 -14.44 28.42 8.29
C VAL A 104 -13.37 29.26 8.98
N GLY A 105 -12.44 29.84 8.22
CA GLY A 105 -11.49 30.86 8.70
C GLY A 105 -10.10 30.33 9.06
N ALA A 106 -9.78 29.07 8.75
CA ALA A 106 -8.43 28.55 8.86
C ALA A 106 -7.49 29.25 7.86
N ARG A 107 -6.24 29.53 8.26
CA ARG A 107 -5.32 30.37 7.48
C ARG A 107 -3.92 29.79 7.41
N GLY A 108 -3.26 30.06 6.29
CA GLY A 108 -1.84 29.77 6.11
C GLY A 108 -1.56 28.33 5.69
N ILE A 109 -0.27 28.04 5.56
CA ILE A 109 0.23 26.74 5.09
C ILE A 109 -0.19 25.57 5.98
N SER A 110 -0.38 25.81 7.28
CA SER A 110 -0.79 24.82 8.29
C SER A 110 -2.25 24.98 8.74
N GLN A 111 -3.04 25.83 8.06
CA GLN A 111 -4.48 26.03 8.30
C GLN A 111 -4.87 26.23 9.78
N PHE A 112 -4.18 27.13 10.47
CA PHE A 112 -4.56 27.45 11.85
C PHE A 112 -5.86 28.25 11.91
N MET A 113 -6.75 27.86 12.82
CA MET A 113 -7.91 28.67 13.21
C MET A 113 -7.46 29.92 13.99
N PRO A 114 -8.15 31.07 13.89
CA PRO A 114 -7.70 32.33 14.50
C PRO A 114 -7.46 32.25 16.01
N GLY A 115 -8.34 31.58 16.76
CA GLY A 115 -8.17 31.43 18.21
C GLY A 115 -6.99 30.53 18.62
N THR A 116 -6.67 29.54 17.80
CA THR A 116 -5.45 28.71 17.98
C THR A 116 -4.22 29.52 17.59
N TRP A 117 -4.28 30.29 16.50
CA TRP A 117 -3.17 31.13 16.07
C TRP A 117 -2.78 32.19 17.10
N GLU A 118 -3.74 32.76 17.83
CA GLU A 118 -3.45 33.71 18.92
C GLU A 118 -2.51 33.10 19.98
N GLN A 119 -2.65 31.80 20.26
CA GLN A 119 -1.84 31.09 21.26
C GLN A 119 -0.51 30.61 20.69
N TRP A 120 -0.49 30.15 19.43
CA TRP A 120 0.65 29.42 18.87
C TRP A 120 1.46 30.22 17.84
N GLY A 121 0.90 31.29 17.28
CA GLY A 121 1.49 32.09 16.21
C GLY A 121 2.56 33.10 16.66
N ASN A 122 2.80 33.26 17.97
CA ASN A 122 3.80 34.17 18.52
C ASN A 122 3.72 35.62 17.98
N GLY A 123 2.50 36.10 17.69
CA GLY A 123 2.26 37.43 17.13
C GLY A 123 2.71 37.62 15.68
N LYS A 124 3.02 36.54 14.95
CA LYS A 124 3.36 36.56 13.52
C LYS A 124 2.10 36.53 12.64
N ASP A 125 2.31 36.79 11.36
CA ASP A 125 1.26 36.69 10.33
C ASP A 125 0.91 35.20 10.11
N PRO A 126 -0.37 34.78 10.19
CA PRO A 126 -0.77 33.41 9.86
C PRO A 126 -0.47 32.99 8.42
N PHE A 127 -0.25 33.94 7.50
CA PHE A 127 0.14 33.64 6.11
C PHE A 127 1.68 33.57 5.91
N ASP A 128 2.49 33.82 6.95
CA ASP A 128 3.92 33.52 6.92
C ASP A 128 4.12 31.99 7.03
N PRO A 129 4.59 31.32 5.96
CA PRO A 129 4.70 29.87 5.96
C PRO A 129 5.69 29.33 7.00
N PHE A 130 6.77 30.06 7.29
CA PHE A 130 7.77 29.61 8.26
C PHE A 130 7.25 29.72 9.68
N ALA A 131 6.51 30.79 9.97
CA ALA A 131 5.80 30.91 11.25
C ALA A 131 4.72 29.83 11.40
N GLY A 132 4.00 29.53 10.31
CA GLY A 132 2.99 28.47 10.27
C GLY A 132 3.57 27.08 10.59
N ILE A 133 4.65 26.70 9.91
CA ILE A 133 5.32 25.41 10.10
C ILE A 133 5.92 25.29 11.51
N ASP A 134 6.58 26.34 12.02
CA ASP A 134 7.11 26.37 13.40
C ASP A 134 5.97 26.23 14.44
N ALA A 135 4.87 26.95 14.26
CA ALA A 135 3.69 26.85 15.12
C ALA A 135 3.07 25.46 15.06
N GLN A 136 3.00 24.82 13.89
CA GLN A 136 2.53 23.45 13.73
C GLN A 136 3.36 22.47 14.56
N GLY A 137 4.69 22.53 14.49
CA GLY A 137 5.55 21.64 15.29
C GLY A 137 5.29 21.76 16.80
N ARG A 138 5.24 22.99 17.31
CA ARG A 138 4.96 23.25 18.74
C ARG A 138 3.55 22.83 19.15
N TYR A 139 2.54 23.09 18.31
CA TYR A 139 1.17 22.72 18.61
C TYR A 139 0.96 21.20 18.56
N MET A 140 1.56 20.52 17.57
CA MET A 140 1.56 19.06 17.48
C MET A 140 2.22 18.42 18.70
N LYS A 141 3.35 18.96 19.19
CA LYS A 141 3.93 18.52 20.47
C LYS A 141 2.92 18.61 21.61
N TYR A 142 2.31 19.79 21.79
CA TYR A 142 1.34 20.00 22.86
C TYR A 142 0.16 19.04 22.78
N LEU A 143 -0.39 18.83 21.58
CA LEU A 143 -1.48 17.89 21.36
C LEU A 143 -1.04 16.46 21.69
N GLY A 144 0.12 16.03 21.21
CA GLY A 144 0.67 14.70 21.46
C GLY A 144 0.92 14.43 22.94
N ASP A 145 1.41 15.43 23.68
CA ASP A 145 1.57 15.36 25.14
C ASP A 145 0.19 15.30 25.83
N THR A 146 -0.81 16.03 25.33
CA THR A 146 -2.18 16.09 25.89
C THR A 146 -2.95 14.77 25.74
N ILE A 147 -2.72 14.03 24.66
CA ILE A 147 -3.41 12.77 24.38
C ILE A 147 -2.59 11.52 24.74
N ALA A 148 -1.34 11.69 25.21
CA ALA A 148 -0.39 10.60 25.38
C ALA A 148 -0.96 9.43 26.19
N ASP A 149 -1.65 9.73 27.31
CA ASP A 149 -2.23 8.74 28.21
C ASP A 149 -3.39 7.93 27.59
N LEU A 150 -3.95 8.40 26.47
CA LEU A 150 -5.01 7.69 25.76
C LEU A 150 -4.46 6.64 24.78
N ALA A 151 -3.23 6.84 24.30
CA ALA A 151 -2.61 6.01 23.28
C ALA A 151 -1.90 4.81 23.90
N SER A 152 -2.08 3.64 23.31
CA SER A 152 -1.43 2.41 23.77
C SER A 152 -0.05 2.22 23.16
N ASN A 153 0.24 2.92 22.05
CA ASN A 153 1.48 2.86 21.32
C ASN A 153 1.74 4.14 20.50
N GLU A 154 2.92 4.23 19.89
CA GLU A 154 3.34 5.42 19.17
C GLU A 154 2.47 5.70 17.94
N LYS A 155 2.02 4.67 17.21
CA LYS A 155 1.11 4.84 16.07
C LYS A 155 -0.23 5.45 16.49
N GLU A 156 -0.83 4.93 17.57
CA GLU A 156 -2.08 5.49 18.14
C GLU A 156 -1.85 6.92 18.61
N LYS A 157 -0.70 7.20 19.24
CA LYS A 157 -0.35 8.56 19.68
C LYS A 157 -0.30 9.52 18.50
N ILE A 158 0.34 9.14 17.38
CA ILE A 158 0.35 9.95 16.15
C ILE A 158 -1.07 10.17 15.61
N GLN A 159 -1.86 9.09 15.49
CA GLN A 159 -3.24 9.16 14.99
C GLN A 159 -4.14 10.06 15.85
N PHE A 160 -4.01 9.97 17.18
CA PHE A 160 -4.78 10.77 18.12
C PHE A 160 -4.32 12.23 18.13
N THR A 161 -3.02 12.47 17.93
CA THR A 161 -2.47 13.83 17.77
C THR A 161 -3.04 14.50 16.52
N LEU A 162 -3.04 13.79 15.38
CA LEU A 162 -3.65 14.28 14.12
C LEU A 162 -5.15 14.53 14.27
N ALA A 163 -5.87 13.61 14.92
CA ALA A 163 -7.29 13.78 15.21
C ALA A 163 -7.54 15.00 16.12
N ALA A 164 -6.67 15.23 17.10
CA ALA A 164 -6.77 16.37 18.00
C ALA A 164 -6.46 17.70 17.29
N TYR A 165 -5.64 17.70 16.25
CA TYR A 165 -5.38 18.88 15.43
C TYR A 165 -6.63 19.30 14.66
N ASN A 166 -7.29 18.35 13.98
CA ASN A 166 -8.48 18.62 13.17
C ASN A 166 -9.76 18.82 14.00
N ALA A 167 -10.00 17.96 15.01
CA ALA A 167 -11.25 17.94 15.78
C ALA A 167 -11.14 18.56 17.18
N GLY A 168 -9.93 18.93 17.63
CA GLY A 168 -9.66 19.39 18.99
C GLY A 168 -9.43 18.25 19.99
N ALA A 169 -8.46 18.42 20.88
CA ALA A 169 -8.08 17.42 21.89
C ALA A 169 -9.24 17.01 22.82
N GLY A 170 -10.15 17.94 23.15
CA GLY A 170 -11.31 17.63 23.99
C GLY A 170 -12.26 16.60 23.37
N ASN A 171 -12.39 16.57 22.04
CA ASN A 171 -13.15 15.52 21.37
C ASN A 171 -12.42 14.18 21.43
N VAL A 172 -11.10 14.16 21.20
CA VAL A 172 -10.31 12.92 21.32
C VAL A 172 -10.38 12.34 22.73
N GLN A 173 -10.29 13.18 23.76
CA GLN A 173 -10.47 12.79 25.16
C GLN A 173 -11.88 12.27 25.44
N LYS A 174 -12.91 12.97 24.96
CA LYS A 174 -14.32 12.55 25.12
C LYS A 174 -14.61 11.17 24.53
N TYR A 175 -14.03 10.88 23.37
CA TYR A 175 -14.23 9.61 22.66
C TYR A 175 -13.17 8.56 23.01
N ALA A 176 -12.15 8.90 23.82
CA ALA A 176 -10.99 8.06 24.12
C ALA A 176 -10.33 7.49 22.85
N GLY A 177 -10.21 8.32 21.81
CA GLY A 177 -9.68 7.93 20.51
C GLY A 177 -10.14 8.87 19.38
N ILE A 178 -10.03 8.41 18.13
CA ILE A 178 -10.46 9.20 16.97
C ILE A 178 -11.99 9.40 17.03
N PRO A 179 -12.50 10.65 17.09
CA PRO A 179 -13.92 10.91 17.17
C PRO A 179 -14.65 10.40 15.91
N PRO A 180 -15.94 10.06 15.99
CA PRO A 180 -16.68 9.47 14.88
C PRO A 180 -17.07 10.50 13.79
N PHE A 181 -16.28 11.54 13.60
CA PHE A 181 -16.45 12.55 12.56
C PHE A 181 -15.80 12.06 11.28
N GLU A 182 -16.56 12.06 10.19
CA GLU A 182 -16.11 11.54 8.90
C GLU A 182 -14.86 12.29 8.39
N GLU A 183 -14.89 13.62 8.47
CA GLU A 183 -13.75 14.48 8.12
C GLU A 183 -12.49 14.09 8.88
N THR A 184 -12.57 13.94 10.21
CA THR A 184 -11.40 13.62 11.04
C THR A 184 -10.85 12.23 10.78
N ARG A 185 -11.71 11.21 10.58
CA ARG A 185 -11.25 9.87 10.22
C ARG A 185 -10.53 9.87 8.87
N HIS A 186 -11.11 10.54 7.88
CA HIS A 186 -10.50 10.66 6.56
C HIS A 186 -9.19 11.45 6.59
N TYR A 187 -9.12 12.51 7.39
CA TYR A 187 -7.92 13.31 7.62
C TYR A 187 -6.77 12.47 8.17
N VAL A 188 -7.02 11.68 9.22
CA VAL A 188 -6.01 10.80 9.81
C VAL A 188 -5.56 9.72 8.82
N GLU A 189 -6.50 9.04 8.16
CA GLU A 189 -6.17 7.98 7.17
C GLU A 189 -5.33 8.53 6.02
N THR A 190 -5.71 9.68 5.46
CA THR A 190 -5.01 10.31 4.33
C THR A 190 -3.59 10.72 4.70
N ILE A 191 -3.39 11.32 5.87
CA ILE A 191 -2.06 11.76 6.31
C ILE A 191 -1.16 10.56 6.59
N MET A 192 -1.66 9.54 7.29
CA MET A 192 -0.87 8.33 7.57
C MET A 192 -0.44 7.62 6.27
N GLY A 193 -1.34 7.52 5.29
CA GLY A 193 -1.04 6.94 3.97
C GLY A 193 -0.03 7.78 3.18
N LYS A 194 -0.22 9.11 3.11
CA LYS A 194 0.72 10.01 2.42
C LYS A 194 2.08 10.05 3.08
N ALA A 195 2.14 10.06 4.40
CA ALA A 195 3.40 10.03 5.14
C ALA A 195 4.21 8.77 4.83
N GLN A 196 3.55 7.62 4.67
CA GLN A 196 4.19 6.38 4.26
C GLN A 196 4.62 6.40 2.78
N MET A 197 3.72 6.80 1.87
CA MET A 197 3.93 6.61 0.43
C MET A 197 4.68 7.75 -0.25
N ASP A 198 4.41 8.99 0.14
CA ASP A 198 4.89 10.21 -0.55
C ASP A 198 6.09 10.85 0.16
N TYR A 199 6.23 10.61 1.48
CA TYR A 199 7.16 11.36 2.34
C TYR A 199 8.09 10.51 3.20
N SER A 200 8.05 9.18 3.08
CA SER A 200 8.98 8.28 3.75
C SER A 200 10.10 7.84 2.80
N SER A 201 11.36 7.91 3.23
CA SER A 201 12.50 7.51 2.40
C SER A 201 12.61 6.00 2.18
N ASN A 202 11.95 5.19 3.01
CA ASN A 202 11.98 3.72 3.00
C ASN A 202 10.57 3.10 3.09
N CYS A 203 9.53 3.92 2.93
CA CYS A 203 8.12 3.52 3.00
C CYS A 203 7.69 2.92 4.34
N GLU A 204 8.43 3.20 5.42
CA GLU A 204 8.01 2.83 6.77
C GLU A 204 6.77 3.63 7.17
N ALA A 205 5.80 2.91 7.76
CA ALA A 205 4.64 3.56 8.35
C ALA A 205 5.08 4.41 9.56
N PRO A 206 4.66 5.69 9.64
CA PRO A 206 5.00 6.55 10.76
C PRO A 206 4.50 6.01 12.10
N GLY A 207 5.33 6.16 13.14
CA GLY A 207 5.04 5.64 14.49
C GLY A 207 5.31 4.14 14.64
N GLY A 208 5.93 3.52 13.64
CA GLY A 208 6.14 2.09 13.58
C GLY A 208 4.82 1.33 13.40
N PHE A 209 4.92 0.08 12.94
CA PHE A 209 3.87 -0.88 13.23
C PHE A 209 4.16 -1.47 14.61
N ASP A 210 3.43 -1.04 15.63
CA ASP A 210 3.42 -1.75 16.90
C ASP A 210 2.50 -2.96 16.81
N PHE A 211 3.10 -4.13 16.68
CA PHE A 211 2.45 -5.42 16.77
C PHE A 211 2.57 -6.02 18.19
N GLY A 212 3.08 -5.25 19.17
CA GLY A 212 3.85 -5.80 20.28
C GLY A 212 5.25 -6.25 19.80
N GLN A 213 6.00 -6.95 20.65
CA GLN A 213 7.22 -7.64 20.24
C GLN A 213 6.89 -8.72 19.21
N LEU A 214 6.94 -8.38 17.93
CA LEU A 214 7.33 -9.34 16.91
C LEU A 214 8.83 -9.55 17.09
N GLU A 215 9.21 -10.61 17.80
CA GLU A 215 10.58 -11.11 17.72
C GLU A 215 10.89 -11.37 16.23
N ALA A 216 12.08 -10.98 15.78
CA ALA A 216 12.47 -11.06 14.37
C ALA A 216 12.70 -12.53 13.95
N ASP A 217 11.62 -13.28 13.81
CA ASP A 217 11.59 -14.65 13.34
C ASP A 217 11.55 -14.67 11.80
N GLU A 218 12.24 -15.65 11.21
CA GLU A 218 12.21 -15.87 9.76
C GLU A 218 10.85 -16.49 9.38
N TRP A 219 9.90 -15.68 8.92
CA TRP A 219 8.66 -16.21 8.33
C TRP A 219 8.97 -16.93 7.03
N ALA A 220 8.08 -17.83 6.61
CA ALA A 220 8.19 -18.44 5.29
C ALA A 220 7.68 -17.47 4.23
N HIS A 221 8.35 -17.46 3.08
CA HIS A 221 7.86 -16.73 1.92
C HIS A 221 6.52 -17.32 1.45
N PRO A 222 5.46 -16.52 1.26
CA PRO A 222 4.12 -17.03 0.91
C PRO A 222 4.09 -17.72 -0.46
N MET A 223 4.96 -17.35 -1.40
CA MET A 223 5.16 -18.05 -2.68
C MET A 223 6.62 -17.89 -3.16
N PRO A 224 7.59 -18.70 -2.68
CA PRO A 224 9.03 -18.52 -2.86
C PRO A 224 9.51 -17.91 -4.19
N ASN A 225 9.78 -18.59 -5.29
CA ASN A 225 10.44 -17.97 -6.47
C ASN A 225 9.55 -17.02 -7.31
N SER A 226 8.67 -16.24 -6.67
CA SER A 226 7.77 -15.30 -7.32
C SER A 226 8.31 -13.87 -7.36
N ARG A 227 7.73 -13.08 -8.25
CA ARG A 227 7.83 -11.61 -8.22
C ARG A 227 6.48 -11.03 -7.87
N MET A 228 6.48 -9.86 -7.25
CA MET A 228 5.31 -9.04 -7.03
C MET A 228 4.87 -8.42 -8.35
N THR A 229 3.65 -8.75 -8.77
CA THR A 229 3.04 -8.23 -9.99
C THR A 229 2.07 -7.09 -9.74
N SER A 230 1.60 -6.92 -8.51
CA SER A 230 0.75 -5.79 -8.09
C SER A 230 0.98 -5.49 -6.60
N PRO A 231 1.37 -4.25 -6.23
CA PRO A 231 1.60 -3.86 -4.85
C PRO A 231 0.31 -3.48 -4.11
N PHE A 232 0.39 -3.34 -2.80
CA PHE A 232 -0.71 -2.81 -1.97
C PHE A 232 -0.98 -1.32 -2.29
N GLY A 233 -2.25 -0.91 -2.20
CA GLY A 233 -2.64 0.50 -2.31
C GLY A 233 -3.22 0.90 -3.67
N PRO A 234 -3.22 2.20 -4.00
CA PRO A 234 -3.82 2.70 -5.23
C PRO A 234 -3.17 2.13 -6.49
N ARG A 235 -3.97 1.71 -7.47
CA ARG A 235 -3.49 1.17 -8.75
C ARG A 235 -4.34 1.60 -9.94
N ALA A 236 -3.73 1.56 -11.12
CA ALA A 236 -4.44 1.71 -12.39
C ALA A 236 -5.47 0.59 -12.57
N CYS A 237 -6.52 0.87 -13.31
CA CYS A 237 -7.60 -0.07 -13.54
C CYS A 237 -7.06 -1.37 -14.20
N PRO A 238 -7.21 -2.54 -13.55
CA PRO A 238 -6.67 -3.80 -14.07
C PRO A 238 -7.52 -4.41 -15.21
N LEU A 239 -8.72 -3.88 -15.46
CA LEU A 239 -9.68 -4.40 -16.43
C LEU A 239 -10.12 -3.29 -17.41
N VAL A 240 -10.73 -3.67 -18.53
CA VAL A 240 -11.07 -2.73 -19.62
C VAL A 240 -12.12 -1.66 -19.22
N SER A 241 -12.77 -1.80 -18.05
CA SER A 241 -13.60 -0.73 -17.46
C SER A 241 -13.69 -0.83 -15.93
N CYS A 242 -13.17 0.18 -15.24
CA CYS A 242 -13.40 0.44 -13.81
C CYS A 242 -14.40 1.59 -13.58
N GLU A 243 -15.13 1.99 -14.62
CA GLU A 243 -16.10 3.07 -14.54
C GLU A 243 -17.18 2.72 -13.49
N GLY A 244 -17.36 3.61 -12.51
CA GLY A 244 -18.28 3.39 -11.39
C GLY A 244 -17.82 2.38 -10.33
N LYS A 245 -16.58 1.89 -10.35
CA LYS A 245 -16.04 0.90 -9.40
C LYS A 245 -14.73 1.37 -8.74
N PRO A 246 -14.77 2.43 -7.91
CA PRO A 246 -13.57 3.02 -7.31
C PRO A 246 -12.79 2.04 -6.40
N PHE A 247 -13.45 1.03 -5.84
CA PHE A 247 -12.80 0.00 -5.05
C PHE A 247 -11.82 -0.87 -5.86
N LEU A 248 -11.97 -0.98 -7.19
CA LEU A 248 -11.01 -1.71 -8.03
C LEU A 248 -9.68 -0.96 -8.19
N LEU A 249 -9.69 0.35 -7.91
CA LEU A 249 -8.51 1.22 -7.96
C LEU A 249 -7.69 1.15 -6.66
N LYS A 250 -8.14 0.42 -5.65
CA LYS A 250 -7.39 0.16 -4.41
C LYS A 250 -7.15 -1.34 -4.28
N HIS A 251 -5.89 -1.73 -4.20
CA HIS A 251 -5.46 -3.11 -4.08
C HIS A 251 -5.22 -3.45 -2.61
N GLU A 252 -6.08 -4.32 -2.06
CA GLU A 252 -6.06 -4.71 -0.65
C GLU A 252 -5.16 -5.94 -0.43
N GLY A 253 -3.90 -5.88 -0.85
CA GLY A 253 -2.94 -6.98 -0.71
C GLY A 253 -1.77 -6.85 -1.67
N ILE A 254 -1.06 -7.94 -1.91
CA ILE A 254 -0.05 -8.05 -2.97
C ILE A 254 -0.35 -9.24 -3.87
N ASP A 255 -0.03 -9.11 -5.15
CA ASP A 255 -0.11 -10.20 -6.12
C ASP A 255 1.29 -10.75 -6.38
N LEU A 256 1.47 -12.06 -6.21
CA LEU A 256 2.72 -12.77 -6.42
C LEU A 256 2.57 -13.75 -7.57
N ALA A 257 3.43 -13.64 -8.59
CA ALA A 257 3.44 -14.54 -9.74
C ALA A 257 4.83 -15.11 -10.00
N GLY A 258 4.91 -16.40 -10.26
CA GLY A 258 6.18 -17.10 -10.43
C GLY A 258 5.98 -18.56 -10.85
N PRO A 259 7.09 -19.30 -11.07
CA PRO A 259 7.09 -20.70 -11.44
C PRO A 259 6.77 -21.64 -10.27
N ASP A 260 6.66 -21.11 -9.05
CA ASP A 260 6.41 -21.91 -7.87
C ASP A 260 5.08 -22.65 -7.95
N THR A 261 5.13 -23.91 -7.55
CA THR A 261 3.98 -24.82 -7.67
C THR A 261 2.92 -24.56 -6.61
N TYR A 262 3.32 -24.09 -5.43
CA TYR A 262 2.44 -23.91 -4.29
C TYR A 262 2.65 -22.54 -3.65
N PHE A 263 1.63 -22.09 -2.93
CA PHE A 263 1.77 -21.06 -1.91
C PHE A 263 1.73 -21.70 -0.51
N TYR A 264 2.32 -21.01 0.46
CA TYR A 264 2.72 -21.58 1.75
C TYR A 264 2.26 -20.70 2.92
N ALA A 265 2.09 -21.33 4.08
CA ALA A 265 1.82 -20.64 5.35
C ALA A 265 3.05 -19.82 5.80
N PRO A 266 2.94 -18.48 5.95
CA PRO A 266 4.08 -17.66 6.39
C PRO A 266 4.52 -17.95 7.82
N THR A 267 3.60 -18.43 8.66
CA THR A 267 3.81 -18.72 10.07
C THR A 267 2.87 -19.85 10.53
N ASP A 268 2.96 -20.24 11.79
CA ASP A 268 2.03 -21.18 12.42
C ASP A 268 0.64 -20.54 12.50
N MET A 269 -0.37 -21.21 11.95
CA MET A 269 -1.69 -20.63 11.78
C MET A 269 -2.81 -21.67 11.80
N LYS A 270 -4.00 -21.23 12.19
CA LYS A 270 -5.24 -22.01 12.11
C LYS A 270 -6.03 -21.56 10.89
N ILE A 271 -6.43 -22.50 10.05
CA ILE A 271 -7.32 -22.26 8.91
C ILE A 271 -8.72 -22.00 9.46
N THR A 272 -9.15 -20.75 9.42
CA THR A 272 -10.48 -20.33 9.90
C THR A 272 -11.55 -20.58 8.84
N TYR A 273 -11.16 -20.59 7.56
CA TYR A 273 -12.03 -20.94 6.45
C TYR A 273 -11.25 -21.34 5.19
N ALA A 274 -11.74 -22.32 4.45
CA ALA A 274 -11.26 -22.70 3.12
C ALA A 274 -12.45 -23.03 2.22
N SER A 275 -12.53 -22.39 1.05
CA SER A 275 -13.61 -22.61 0.07
C SER A 275 -13.11 -23.28 -1.19
N ILE A 276 -13.85 -24.29 -1.64
CA ILE A 276 -13.62 -25.00 -2.90
C ILE A 276 -14.95 -25.08 -3.64
N GLY A 277 -15.07 -24.39 -4.78
CA GLY A 277 -15.92 -24.86 -5.87
C GLY A 277 -17.45 -24.81 -5.72
N LYS A 278 -18.03 -23.91 -4.91
CA LYS A 278 -19.33 -23.31 -5.24
C LYS A 278 -19.26 -21.82 -4.98
N ILE A 279 -19.25 -21.06 -6.07
CA ILE A 279 -19.35 -19.59 -6.08
C ILE A 279 -20.61 -19.21 -5.30
N ASP A 280 -20.47 -19.00 -3.99
CA ASP A 280 -21.50 -18.35 -3.22
C ASP A 280 -21.58 -16.91 -3.72
N LYS A 281 -22.79 -16.37 -3.80
CA LYS A 281 -23.07 -15.02 -4.34
C LYS A 281 -22.36 -13.89 -3.58
N LEU A 282 -21.65 -14.22 -2.48
CA LEU A 282 -20.87 -13.29 -1.67
C LEU A 282 -19.43 -13.03 -2.16
N TYR A 283 -18.73 -13.99 -2.81
CA TYR A 283 -17.27 -13.94 -3.02
C TYR A 283 -16.78 -14.32 -4.43
N GLY A 284 -17.69 -14.45 -5.41
CA GLY A 284 -17.37 -15.00 -6.73
C GLY A 284 -16.28 -14.31 -7.55
N SER A 285 -15.86 -13.10 -7.19
CA SER A 285 -14.78 -12.38 -7.87
C SER A 285 -13.36 -12.78 -7.43
N TYR A 286 -13.20 -13.55 -6.35
CA TYR A 286 -11.88 -13.94 -5.80
C TYR A 286 -11.58 -15.46 -5.89
N GLY A 287 -12.52 -16.20 -6.50
CA GLY A 287 -12.58 -17.67 -6.64
C GLY A 287 -12.30 -18.48 -5.39
N ASN A 288 -11.28 -19.34 -5.41
CA ASN A 288 -10.95 -20.21 -4.27
C ASN A 288 -10.00 -19.52 -3.32
N TYR A 289 -10.33 -19.55 -2.02
CA TYR A 289 -9.60 -18.79 -1.01
C TYR A 289 -9.45 -19.52 0.32
N ILE A 290 -8.44 -19.08 1.08
CA ILE A 290 -8.13 -19.50 2.43
C ILE A 290 -8.06 -18.28 3.33
N PHE A 291 -8.71 -18.37 4.49
CA PHE A 291 -8.52 -17.47 5.61
C PHE A 291 -7.83 -18.26 6.72
N ALA A 292 -6.79 -17.66 7.29
CA ALA A 292 -6.04 -18.25 8.39
C ALA A 292 -5.68 -17.20 9.42
N GLN A 293 -5.56 -17.60 10.69
CA GLN A 293 -5.14 -16.71 11.78
C GLN A 293 -3.90 -17.30 12.45
N MET A 294 -2.91 -16.47 12.78
CA MET A 294 -1.74 -16.92 13.55
C MET A 294 -2.19 -17.62 14.83
N THR A 295 -1.50 -18.70 15.22
CA THR A 295 -1.80 -19.37 16.49
C THR A 295 -1.21 -18.66 17.70
N GLU A 296 -0.25 -17.76 17.47
CA GLU A 296 0.42 -16.97 18.49
C GLU A 296 0.22 -15.46 18.23
N PRO A 297 0.40 -14.60 19.27
CA PRO A 297 0.38 -13.16 19.10
C PRO A 297 1.32 -12.73 17.95
N PRO A 298 0.96 -11.70 17.18
CA PRO A 298 -0.20 -10.81 17.34
C PRO A 298 -1.54 -11.31 16.78
N TYR A 299 -1.68 -12.58 16.39
CA TYR A 299 -2.94 -13.14 15.86
C TYR A 299 -3.42 -12.51 14.54
N LEU A 300 -2.49 -12.10 13.68
CA LEU A 300 -2.83 -11.56 12.36
C LEU A 300 -3.62 -12.57 11.53
N VAL A 301 -4.49 -12.05 10.68
CA VAL A 301 -5.29 -12.83 9.74
C VAL A 301 -4.64 -12.76 8.36
N PHE A 302 -4.41 -13.90 7.74
CA PHE A 302 -3.91 -14.03 6.38
C PHE A 302 -5.03 -14.46 5.45
N GLU A 303 -5.07 -13.84 4.28
CA GLU A 303 -5.93 -14.28 3.20
C GLU A 303 -5.12 -14.65 1.96
N PHE A 304 -5.50 -15.76 1.35
CA PHE A 304 -4.92 -16.28 0.11
C PHE A 304 -6.08 -16.47 -0.85
N HIS A 305 -6.03 -15.81 -2.02
CA HIS A 305 -7.11 -15.84 -3.00
C HIS A 305 -6.64 -16.38 -4.35
N GLU A 306 -7.59 -16.57 -5.27
CA GLU A 306 -7.36 -16.98 -6.66
C GLU A 306 -6.77 -18.39 -6.84
N ALA A 307 -6.80 -19.25 -5.81
CA ALA A 307 -6.17 -20.56 -5.85
C ALA A 307 -6.75 -21.46 -6.96
N GLN A 308 -5.93 -22.29 -7.60
CA GLN A 308 -6.39 -23.18 -8.67
C GLN A 308 -7.52 -24.12 -8.19
N ASP A 309 -8.48 -24.43 -9.06
CA ASP A 309 -9.58 -25.35 -8.77
C ASP A 309 -9.07 -26.71 -8.26
N ASN A 310 -9.68 -27.19 -7.18
CA ASN A 310 -9.35 -28.45 -6.51
C ASN A 310 -7.87 -28.57 -6.09
N SER A 311 -7.19 -27.45 -5.85
CA SER A 311 -5.76 -27.44 -5.50
C SER A 311 -5.46 -27.24 -4.01
N LEU A 312 -6.45 -26.83 -3.21
CA LEU A 312 -6.25 -26.60 -1.77
C LEU A 312 -5.88 -27.90 -1.06
N LEU A 313 -4.84 -27.83 -0.23
CA LEU A 313 -4.27 -28.95 0.53
C LEU A 313 -4.71 -28.95 2.00
N VAL A 314 -5.48 -27.94 2.39
CA VAL A 314 -5.97 -27.71 3.75
C VAL A 314 -7.48 -27.52 3.74
N LYS A 315 -8.12 -27.73 4.90
CA LYS A 315 -9.55 -27.47 5.12
C LYS A 315 -9.78 -26.60 6.35
N THR A 316 -10.97 -26.00 6.43
CA THR A 316 -11.43 -25.27 7.61
C THR A 316 -11.23 -26.08 8.90
N GLY A 317 -10.60 -25.46 9.89
CA GLY A 317 -10.30 -26.05 11.20
C GLY A 317 -8.90 -26.65 11.33
N ASP A 318 -8.18 -26.89 10.22
CA ASP A 318 -6.80 -27.38 10.28
C ASP A 318 -5.89 -26.36 10.98
N VAL A 319 -4.89 -26.85 11.72
CA VAL A 319 -3.80 -26.05 12.27
C VAL A 319 -2.53 -26.47 11.54
N VAL A 320 -1.86 -25.50 10.91
CA VAL A 320 -0.72 -25.72 10.04
C VAL A 320 0.52 -25.00 10.57
N LYS A 321 1.69 -25.56 10.25
CA LYS A 321 2.98 -24.97 10.62
C LYS A 321 3.48 -24.02 9.54
N LYS A 322 4.37 -23.10 9.91
CA LYS A 322 5.16 -22.30 8.98
C LYS A 322 5.72 -23.17 7.84
N GLY A 323 5.61 -22.70 6.60
CA GLY A 323 6.08 -23.40 5.41
C GLY A 323 5.19 -24.56 4.94
N THR A 324 4.03 -24.78 5.57
CA THR A 324 3.07 -25.78 5.08
C THR A 324 2.50 -25.34 3.72
N PRO A 325 2.53 -26.19 2.68
CA PRO A 325 1.88 -25.91 1.41
C PRO A 325 0.35 -25.85 1.59
N LEU A 326 -0.28 -24.82 1.05
CA LEU A 326 -1.71 -24.55 1.26
C LEU A 326 -2.55 -24.82 0.01
N GLY A 327 -2.00 -24.55 -1.17
CA GLY A 327 -2.68 -24.71 -2.45
C GLY A 327 -1.78 -24.28 -3.60
N LYS A 328 -2.30 -24.33 -4.83
CA LYS A 328 -1.58 -23.85 -6.01
C LYS A 328 -2.09 -22.48 -6.43
N PRO A 329 -1.22 -21.54 -6.82
CA PRO A 329 -1.66 -20.27 -7.39
C PRO A 329 -2.51 -20.54 -8.63
N GLY A 330 -3.48 -19.68 -8.87
CA GLY A 330 -4.44 -19.88 -9.94
C GLY A 330 -4.94 -18.56 -10.50
N ALA A 331 -6.04 -18.66 -11.24
CA ALA A 331 -6.78 -17.53 -11.75
C ALA A 331 -8.28 -17.78 -11.55
N THR A 332 -8.64 -18.41 -10.43
CA THR A 332 -10.04 -18.67 -10.12
C THR A 332 -10.61 -17.37 -9.55
N GLY A 333 -11.41 -16.66 -10.32
CA GLY A 333 -11.90 -15.32 -9.94
C GLY A 333 -11.78 -14.32 -11.08
N ASN A 334 -11.80 -13.03 -10.76
CA ASN A 334 -11.60 -11.92 -11.69
C ASN A 334 -10.10 -11.61 -11.82
N SER A 335 -9.34 -12.63 -12.21
CA SER A 335 -7.91 -12.56 -12.36
C SER A 335 -7.49 -12.35 -13.83
N SER A 336 -6.43 -11.58 -14.03
CA SER A 336 -5.80 -11.34 -15.35
C SER A 336 -4.74 -12.39 -15.71
N GLY A 337 -4.42 -13.32 -14.81
CA GLY A 337 -3.40 -14.36 -15.02
C GLY A 337 -3.09 -15.18 -13.76
N ILE A 338 -2.31 -16.24 -13.88
CA ILE A 338 -1.99 -17.10 -12.72
C ILE A 338 -1.13 -16.34 -11.71
N HIS A 339 -1.66 -16.14 -10.50
CA HIS A 339 -0.95 -15.52 -9.38
C HIS A 339 -1.54 -15.98 -8.03
N LEU A 340 -0.86 -15.64 -6.95
CA LEU A 340 -1.40 -15.63 -5.59
C LEU A 340 -1.72 -14.18 -5.22
N HIS A 341 -2.96 -13.91 -4.85
CA HIS A 341 -3.29 -12.67 -4.14
C HIS A 341 -3.20 -12.92 -2.63
N PHE A 342 -2.30 -12.21 -1.95
CA PHE A 342 -1.95 -12.38 -0.54
C PHE A 342 -2.25 -11.12 0.27
N GLN A 343 -2.99 -11.27 1.37
CA GLN A 343 -3.34 -10.17 2.27
C GLN A 343 -2.91 -10.46 3.70
N ILE A 344 -2.57 -9.39 4.43
CA ILE A 344 -2.40 -9.42 5.88
C ILE A 344 -3.41 -8.46 6.49
N ASN A 345 -4.16 -8.95 7.47
CA ASN A 345 -5.28 -8.28 8.08
C ASN A 345 -5.15 -8.25 9.61
N ASN A 346 -5.85 -7.30 10.24
CA ASN A 346 -5.87 -7.21 11.69
C ASN A 346 -6.55 -8.41 12.38
N PRO A 347 -6.28 -8.64 13.67
CA PRO A 347 -6.77 -9.83 14.39
C PRO A 347 -8.30 -9.92 14.56
N LYS A 348 -9.02 -8.81 14.32
CA LYS A 348 -10.48 -8.73 14.43
C LYS A 348 -11.17 -8.95 13.09
N THR A 349 -10.44 -9.17 12.00
CA THR A 349 -11.01 -9.46 10.69
C THR A 349 -11.69 -10.83 10.69
N SER A 350 -12.98 -10.84 10.37
CA SER A 350 -13.82 -12.02 10.29
C SER A 350 -13.97 -12.48 8.83
N VAL A 351 -14.22 -13.77 8.61
CA VAL A 351 -14.52 -14.34 7.28
C VAL A 351 -15.81 -13.77 6.65
N PHE A 352 -16.63 -13.07 7.44
CA PHE A 352 -17.83 -12.36 6.99
C PHE A 352 -17.59 -10.87 6.74
N ASP A 353 -16.44 -10.34 7.17
CA ASP A 353 -15.99 -9.03 6.71
C ASP A 353 -15.54 -9.22 5.27
N ARG A 354 -16.37 -8.81 4.32
CA ARG A 354 -16.02 -8.99 2.91
C ARG A 354 -14.63 -8.39 2.64
N PRO A 355 -13.76 -9.04 1.83
CA PRO A 355 -12.56 -8.42 1.24
C PRO A 355 -12.91 -7.32 0.22
N ALA A 356 -14.13 -6.81 0.26
CA ALA A 356 -14.68 -5.86 -0.68
C ALA A 356 -15.04 -4.60 0.09
N VAL A 357 -14.28 -3.55 -0.21
CA VAL A 357 -14.43 -2.15 0.18
C VAL A 357 -13.82 -1.81 1.55
N ASN A 358 -12.54 -1.47 1.52
CA ASN A 358 -11.94 -0.38 2.30
C ASN A 358 -12.43 -0.25 3.76
N ASN A 359 -12.23 -1.29 4.56
CA ASN A 359 -12.67 -1.32 5.97
C ASN A 359 -11.57 -0.85 6.95
N GLY A 360 -10.40 -0.42 6.45
CA GLY A 360 -9.25 -0.04 7.25
C GLY A 360 -8.62 -1.19 8.03
N LYS A 361 -8.92 -2.45 7.67
CA LYS A 361 -8.46 -3.65 8.38
C LYS A 361 -7.28 -4.36 7.72
N THR A 362 -7.07 -4.13 6.42
CA THR A 362 -5.93 -4.66 5.67
C THR A 362 -4.68 -3.83 5.90
N TYR A 363 -3.55 -4.51 6.09
CA TYR A 363 -2.24 -3.91 6.17
C TYR A 363 -1.48 -4.17 4.87
N ASP A 364 -0.57 -3.25 4.52
CA ASP A 364 0.43 -3.53 3.49
C ASP A 364 1.28 -4.73 3.92
N PRO A 365 1.27 -5.85 3.16
CA PRO A 365 2.06 -7.02 3.51
C PRO A 365 3.57 -6.78 3.44
N VAL A 366 4.06 -5.86 2.60
CA VAL A 366 5.50 -5.75 2.28
C VAL A 366 6.35 -5.36 3.50
N PRO A 367 6.02 -4.31 4.27
CA PRO A 367 6.80 -3.97 5.47
C PRO A 367 6.81 -5.09 6.51
N ILE A 368 5.69 -5.80 6.67
CA ILE A 368 5.53 -6.90 7.63
C ILE A 368 6.43 -8.08 7.24
N LEU A 369 6.37 -8.48 5.97
CA LEU A 369 7.19 -9.57 5.45
C LEU A 369 8.69 -9.25 5.56
N ARG A 370 9.10 -8.01 5.24
CA ARG A 370 10.49 -7.56 5.39
C ARG A 370 10.96 -7.58 6.84
N GLN A 371 10.14 -7.11 7.79
CA GLN A 371 10.45 -7.18 9.22
C GLN A 371 10.67 -8.64 9.68
N GLN A 372 9.96 -9.58 9.07
CA GLN A 372 10.09 -11.03 9.31
C GLN A 372 11.12 -11.71 8.40
N LYS A 373 12.06 -10.93 7.84
CA LYS A 373 13.17 -11.39 6.99
C LYS A 373 12.73 -12.14 5.72
N VAL A 374 11.50 -11.93 5.26
CA VAL A 374 11.00 -12.43 3.99
C VAL A 374 11.27 -11.39 2.91
N ASN A 375 12.09 -11.76 1.93
CA ASN A 375 12.37 -10.91 0.77
C ASN A 375 11.28 -11.06 -0.28
N ILE A 376 10.53 -10.00 -0.56
CA ILE A 376 9.52 -9.92 -1.63
C ILE A 376 10.07 -8.96 -2.68
N GLN A 377 10.25 -9.46 -3.91
CA GLN A 377 10.82 -8.73 -5.04
C GLN A 377 9.74 -8.24 -6.01
#